data_AF-A0A135VU40-F1
#
_entry.id   AF-A0A135VU40-F1
#
_cell.length_a   1.000
_cell.length_b   1.000
_cell.length_c   1.000
_cell.angle_alpha   90.00
_cell.angle_beta   90.00
_cell.angle_gamma   90.00
#
_symmetry.space_group_name_H-M   'P 1'
#
loop_
_entity.id
_entity.type
_entity.pdbx_description
1 polymer ?
#
loop_
_entity_poly.entity_id
_entity_poly.type
_entity_poly.pdbx_seq_one_letter_code
_entity_poly.pdbx_strand_id
1 'polypeptide(L)'
;MEVRKRNGSTEIFMPEKVVVSAVKSGAPYSTAKKIAGSLSKRSESVLETTEIRDYVLSELRSRDAAAAADAWESYDREKKSK
;
A
#
# COMPACT_ATOMS: atom_id res chain seq x y z
N MET A 1 -3.09 10.33 -10.72
CA MET A 1 -1.94 9.49 -11.11
C MET A 1 -2.41 8.09 -11.47
N GLU A 2 -1.65 7.40 -12.31
CA GLU A 2 -1.86 5.99 -12.63
C GLU A 2 -0.98 5.09 -11.78
N VAL A 3 -1.36 3.82 -11.70
CA VAL A 3 -0.58 2.75 -11.06
C VAL A 3 -0.24 1.71 -12.12
N ARG A 4 1.05 1.46 -12.32
CA ARG A 4 1.53 0.36 -13.18
C ARG A 4 1.63 -0.93 -12.38
N LYS A 5 0.90 -1.95 -12.83
CA LYS A 5 0.92 -3.30 -12.26
C LYS A 5 2.12 -4.08 -12.77
N ARG A 6 2.44 -5.18 -12.08
CA ARG A 6 3.55 -6.08 -12.46
C ARG A 6 3.46 -6.60 -13.90
N ASN A 7 2.24 -6.79 -14.42
CA ASN A 7 2.01 -7.26 -15.80
C ASN A 7 2.10 -6.13 -16.85
N GLY A 8 2.46 -4.90 -16.47
CA GLY A 8 2.56 -3.75 -17.35
C GLY A 8 1.24 -2.97 -17.56
N SER A 9 0.09 -3.52 -17.16
CA SER A 9 -1.19 -2.79 -17.24
C SER A 9 -1.23 -1.60 -16.27
N THR A 10 -1.91 -0.53 -16.66
CA THR A 10 -2.13 0.65 -15.80
C THR A 10 -3.57 0.73 -15.31
N GLU A 11 -3.76 1.33 -14.14
CA GLU A 11 -5.08 1.68 -13.61
C GLU A 11 -5.04 3.02 -12.85
N ILE A 12 -6.19 3.66 -12.65
CA ILE A 12 -6.26 4.87 -11.82
C ILE A 12 -5.92 4.52 -10.36
N PHE A 13 -5.05 5.33 -9.75
CA PHE A 13 -4.76 5.22 -8.32
C PHE A 13 -6.02 5.52 -7.51
N MET A 14 -6.42 4.57 -6.66
CA MET A 14 -7.54 4.69 -5.74
C MET A 14 -7.01 4.58 -4.31
N PRO A 15 -7.02 5.67 -3.51
CA PRO A 15 -6.50 5.66 -2.13
C PRO A 15 -7.18 4.61 -1.26
N GLU A 16 -8.45 4.31 -1.53
CA GLU A 16 -9.26 3.32 -0.81
C GLU A 16 -8.65 1.91 -0.89
N LYS A 17 -7.98 1.57 -2.00
CA LYS A 17 -7.28 0.27 -2.13
C LYS A 17 -6.14 0.15 -1.12
N VAL A 18 -5.44 1.25 -0.84
CA VAL A 18 -4.38 1.29 0.17
C VAL A 18 -4.98 1.21 1.57
N VAL A 19 -6.05 1.99 1.82
CA VAL A 19 -6.73 1.98 3.13
C VAL A 19 -7.26 0.58 3.47
N VAL A 20 -8.00 -0.04 2.55
CA VAL A 20 -8.58 -1.37 2.74
C VAL A 20 -7.50 -2.42 2.98
N SER A 21 -6.42 -2.39 2.20
CA SER A 21 -5.33 -3.36 2.36
C SER A 21 -4.65 -3.20 3.71
N ALA A 22 -4.31 -1.97 4.12
CA ALA A 22 -3.66 -1.71 5.41
C ALA A 22 -4.56 -2.10 6.59
N VAL A 23 -5.86 -1.78 6.54
CA VAL A 23 -6.83 -2.14 7.58
C VAL A 23 -7.03 -3.65 7.67
N LYS A 24 -7.10 -4.36 6.52
CA LYS A 24 -7.17 -5.83 6.50
C LYS A 24 -5.94 -6.49 7.12
N SER A 25 -4.78 -5.83 7.04
CA SER A 25 -3.55 -6.26 7.70
C SER A 25 -3.49 -5.87 9.18
N GLY A 26 -4.50 -5.18 9.73
CA GLY A 26 -4.58 -4.82 11.14
C GLY A 26 -4.14 -3.40 11.47
N ALA A 27 -3.88 -2.54 10.48
CA ALA A 27 -3.55 -1.14 10.74
C ALA A 27 -4.78 -0.35 11.22
N PRO A 28 -4.62 0.60 12.17
CA PRO A 28 -5.69 1.53 12.51
C PRO A 28 -6.16 2.32 11.28
N TYR A 29 -7.47 2.51 11.14
CA TYR A 29 -8.06 3.23 10.01
C TYR A 29 -7.47 4.64 9.84
N SER A 30 -7.23 5.35 10.94
CA SER A 30 -6.62 6.69 10.93
C SER A 30 -5.21 6.67 10.36
N THR A 31 -4.39 5.67 10.70
CA THR A 31 -3.05 5.45 10.14
C THR A 31 -3.13 5.12 8.66
N ALA A 32 -3.99 4.18 8.28
CA ALA A 32 -4.19 3.78 6.88
C ALA A 32 -4.63 4.96 6.00
N LYS A 33 -5.57 5.78 6.49
CA LYS A 33 -6.05 7.00 5.79
C LYS A 33 -4.95 8.03 5.60
N LYS A 34 -4.08 8.23 6.60
CA LYS A 34 -2.93 9.14 6.49
C LYS A 34 -1.93 8.67 5.43
N ILE A 35 -1.60 7.37 5.43
CA ILE A 35 -0.69 6.78 4.43
C ILE A 35 -1.25 6.95 3.02
N ALA A 36 -2.51 6.56 2.82
CA ALA A 36 -3.16 6.67 1.52
C ALA A 36 -3.24 8.14 1.05
N GLY A 37 -3.58 9.06 1.96
CA GLY A 37 -3.62 10.50 1.66
C GLY A 37 -2.25 11.10 1.34
N SER A 38 -1.16 10.53 1.87
CA SER A 38 0.20 10.93 1.51
C SER A 38 0.54 10.53 0.08
N LEU A 39 0.22 9.28 -0.31
CA LEU A 39 0.38 8.80 -1.68
C LEU A 39 -0.43 9.63 -2.69
N SER A 40 -1.66 10.02 -2.37
CA SER A 40 -2.50 10.82 -3.27
C SER A 40 -1.94 12.21 -3.59
N LYS A 41 -1.04 12.73 -2.75
CA LYS A 41 -0.45 14.07 -2.91
C LYS A 41 0.85 14.06 -3.72
N ARG A 42 1.32 12.88 -4.10
CA ARG A 42 2.51 12.70 -4.94
C ARG A 42 2.27 13.30 -6.33
N SER A 43 3.29 13.93 -6.89
CA SER A 43 3.23 14.66 -8.18
C SER A 43 3.46 13.76 -9.40
N GLU A 44 3.90 12.53 -9.17
CA GLU A 44 4.24 11.55 -10.19
C GLU A 44 3.02 11.19 -11.02
N SER A 45 3.18 11.13 -12.34
CA SER A 45 2.09 10.74 -13.24
C SER A 45 1.75 9.25 -13.12
N VAL A 46 2.76 8.40 -12.86
CA VAL A 46 2.65 6.94 -12.75
C VAL A 46 3.45 6.45 -11.54
N LEU A 47 2.88 5.56 -10.74
CA LEU A 47 3.57 4.83 -9.67
C LEU A 47 3.59 3.33 -9.93
N GLU A 48 4.67 2.66 -9.57
CA GLU A 48 4.70 1.20 -9.57
C GLU A 48 3.90 0.63 -8.38
N THR A 49 3.17 -0.47 -8.61
CA THR A 49 2.56 -1.24 -7.52
C THR A 49 3.57 -1.65 -6.44
N THR A 50 4.81 -1.96 -6.82
CA THR A 50 5.89 -2.28 -5.87
C THR A 50 6.30 -1.07 -5.04
N GLU A 51 6.40 0.09 -5.65
CA GLU A 51 6.76 1.33 -4.96
C GLU A 51 5.68 1.75 -3.95
N ILE A 52 4.40 1.64 -4.34
CA ILE A 52 3.27 1.86 -3.42
C ILE A 52 3.36 0.91 -2.23
N ARG A 53 3.60 -0.38 -2.48
CA ARG A 53 3.72 -1.38 -1.41
C ARG A 53 4.87 -1.03 -0.46
N ASP A 54 6.05 -0.79 -1.00
CA ASP A 54 7.26 -0.56 -0.20
C ASP A 54 7.11 0.74 0.63
N TYR A 55 6.49 1.78 0.06
CA TYR A 55 6.12 2.99 0.79
C TYR A 55 5.15 2.70 1.94
N VAL A 56 4.06 1.97 1.69
CA VAL A 56 3.06 1.66 2.72
C VAL A 56 3.67 0.86 3.87
N LEU A 57 4.51 -0.14 3.57
CA LEU A 57 5.18 -0.96 4.58
C LEU A 57 6.15 -0.13 5.43
N SER A 58 6.94 0.74 4.79
CA SER A 58 7.82 1.68 5.49
C SER A 58 7.04 2.58 6.44
N GLU A 59 5.93 3.16 5.95
CA GLU A 59 5.11 4.07 6.73
C GLU A 59 4.40 3.38 7.90
N LEU A 60 3.91 2.14 7.72
CA LEU A 60 3.34 1.35 8.80
C LEU A 60 4.37 1.07 9.90
N ARG A 61 5.60 0.70 9.51
CA ARG A 61 6.71 0.50 10.46
C ARG A 61 7.06 1.78 11.22
N SER A 62 7.04 2.94 10.55
CA SER A 62 7.35 4.23 11.18
C SER A 62 6.26 4.76 12.14
N ARG A 63 5.03 4.23 12.07
CA ARG A 63 3.85 4.73 12.79
C ARG A 63 3.32 3.76 13.85
N ASP A 64 4.22 2.97 14.45
CA ASP A 64 3.86 1.99 15.49
C ASP A 64 2.81 0.95 15.01
N ALA A 65 2.77 0.69 13.70
CA ALA A 65 1.90 -0.30 13.08
C ALA A 65 2.74 -1.40 12.39
N ALA A 66 3.91 -1.73 12.95
CA ALA A 66 4.83 -2.71 12.39
C ALA A 66 4.20 -4.10 12.23
N ALA A 67 3.38 -4.54 13.21
CA ALA A 67 2.65 -5.80 13.12
C ALA A 67 1.73 -5.88 11.89
N ALA A 68 1.16 -4.75 11.47
CA ALA A 68 0.35 -4.69 10.24
C ALA A 68 1.20 -4.77 8.98
N ALA A 69 2.42 -4.22 8.99
CA ALA A 69 3.37 -4.40 7.90
C ALA A 69 3.77 -5.88 7.75
N ASP A 70 4.05 -6.56 8.86
CA ASP A 70 4.44 -7.98 8.86
C ASP A 70 3.29 -8.89 8.40
N ALA A 71 2.06 -8.60 8.84
CA ALA A 71 0.86 -9.30 8.39
C ALA A 71 0.61 -9.10 6.87
N TRP A 72 0.80 -7.88 6.37
CA TRP A 72 0.74 -7.61 4.93
C TRP A 72 1.79 -8.43 4.18
N GLU A 73 3.07 -8.34 4.55
CA GLU A 73 4.15 -9.05 3.87
C GLU A 73 3.95 -10.58 3.86
N SER A 74 3.40 -11.12 4.95
CA SER A 74 3.06 -12.55 5.05
C SER A 74 1.97 -12.92 4.04
N TYR A 75 0.88 -12.16 3.98
CA TYR A 75 -0.19 -12.35 2.99
C TYR A 75 0.33 -12.24 1.55
N ASP A 76 1.17 -11.23 1.29
CA ASP A 76 1.79 -10.99 -0.01
C ASP A 76 2.63 -12.19 -0.46
N ARG A 77 3.36 -12.82 0.47
CA ARG A 77 4.18 -14.01 0.23
C ARG A 77 3.33 -15.23 -0.09
N GLU A 78 2.28 -15.47 0.70
CA GLU A 78 1.34 -16.56 0.47
C GLU A 78 0.64 -16.45 -0.89
N LYS A 79 0.26 -15.24 -1.29
CA LYS A 79 -0.39 -14.98 -2.58
C LYS A 79 0.54 -15.05 -3.77
N LYS A 80 1.84 -14.76 -3.60
CA LYS A 80 2.85 -14.89 -4.66
C LYS A 80 3.35 -16.33 -4.83
N SER A 81 3.18 -17.18 -3.81
CA SER A 81 3.57 -18.59 -3.84
C SER A 81 2.52 -19.51 -4.48
N LYS A 82 1.36 -18.97 -4.88
CA LYS A 82 0.29 -19.66 -5.62
C LYS A 82 0.18 -19.07 -7.01
#